data_AF-A0A060ZI73-F1
#
_entry.id   AF-A0A060ZI73-F1
#
_cell.length_a   1.000
_cell.length_b   1.000
_cell.length_c   1.000
_cell.angle_alpha   90.00
_cell.angle_beta   90.00
_cell.angle_gamma   90.00
#
_symmetry.space_group_name_H-M   'P 1'
#
loop_
_entity.id
_entity.type
_entity.pdbx_description
1 polymer ?
#
loop_
_entity_poly.entity_id
_entity_poly.type
_entity_poly.pdbx_seq_one_letter_code
_entity_poly.pdbx_strand_id
1 'polypeptide(L)'
;NEALCPPSQLIQKGTKLVLEQVVTSIASVADTAEEKFVPYYDLFMPSLKHIVENAVQKELRLLRGKTIECISLIGLAVGKDKFMPDASAVMQLLLKTQTDFNDLEDDDPQISYMISAWARMCKILGKEFQQYLPVVMGPLMKTASIKPEVALLDTQDMENMSEDDGWEFVNLGDQQSFGIKTAGLEEKATACQMLVCYAKELKEGFVEYTEQVVKLMVPLLKFYFHDDILLIGALTTC
;
A
#
# COMPACT_ATOMS: atom_id res chain seq x y z
N ASN A 1 38.66 6.95 -0.86
CA ASN A 1 38.37 5.96 -1.91
C ASN A 1 36.88 6.00 -2.23
N GLU A 2 36.44 7.02 -2.96
CA GLU A 2 35.12 7.03 -3.60
C GLU A 2 35.24 6.22 -4.88
N ALA A 3 34.62 5.04 -4.93
CA ALA A 3 34.53 4.26 -6.15
C ALA A 3 33.59 4.99 -7.11
N LEU A 4 34.15 5.69 -8.11
CA LEU A 4 33.39 6.28 -9.21
C LEU A 4 32.61 5.17 -9.94
N CYS A 5 31.28 5.26 -9.88
CA CYS A 5 30.36 4.35 -10.53
C CYS A 5 30.54 4.42 -12.07
N PRO A 6 30.66 3.29 -12.79
CA PRO A 6 30.94 3.29 -14.23
C PRO A 6 29.83 3.95 -15.07
N PRO A 7 30.17 4.59 -16.21
CA PRO A 7 29.21 5.35 -17.03
C PRO A 7 27.98 4.56 -17.50
N SER A 8 28.13 3.26 -17.79
CA SER A 8 27.03 2.38 -18.18
C SER A 8 26.01 2.17 -17.05
N GLN A 9 26.47 2.12 -15.80
CA GLN A 9 25.60 2.06 -14.63
C GLN A 9 24.93 3.40 -14.36
N LEU A 10 25.60 4.53 -14.62
CA LEU A 10 25.00 5.87 -14.52
C LEU A 10 23.92 6.09 -15.59
N ILE A 11 24.15 5.62 -16.82
CA ILE A 11 23.18 5.68 -17.91
C ILE A 11 21.98 4.76 -17.60
N GLN A 12 22.21 3.51 -17.17
CA GLN A 12 21.11 2.61 -16.75
C GLN A 12 20.31 3.17 -15.56
N LYS A 13 20.98 3.72 -14.55
CA LYS A 13 20.33 4.40 -13.41
C LYS A 13 19.55 5.63 -13.88
N GLY A 14 20.12 6.44 -14.77
CA GLY A 14 19.46 7.60 -15.35
C GLY A 14 18.21 7.23 -16.15
N THR A 15 18.28 6.20 -16.99
CA THR A 15 17.13 5.68 -17.75
C THR A 15 16.04 5.14 -16.83
N LYS A 16 16.41 4.42 -15.76
CA LYS A 16 15.46 3.94 -14.75
C LYS A 16 14.74 5.10 -14.05
N LEU A 17 15.48 6.09 -13.54
CA LEU A 17 14.90 7.23 -12.81
C LEU A 17 13.94 8.03 -13.68
N VAL A 18 14.29 8.26 -14.96
CA VAL A 18 13.39 8.93 -15.91
C VAL A 18 12.13 8.10 -16.12
N LEU A 19 12.25 6.78 -16.29
CA LEU A 19 11.11 5.90 -16.50
C LEU A 19 10.16 5.89 -15.29
N GLU A 20 10.69 5.85 -14.06
CA GLU A 20 9.88 5.95 -12.84
C GLU A 20 9.02 7.22 -12.80
N GLN A 21 9.58 8.36 -13.19
CA GLN A 21 8.84 9.63 -13.21
C GLN A 21 7.84 9.71 -14.36
N VAL A 22 8.18 9.14 -15.53
CA VAL A 22 7.25 9.06 -16.68
C VAL A 22 6.02 8.25 -16.32
N VAL A 23 6.20 7.08 -15.71
CA VAL A 23 5.10 6.20 -15.30
C VAL A 23 4.20 6.89 -14.27
N THR A 24 4.79 7.57 -13.28
CA THR A 24 4.05 8.36 -12.29
C THR A 24 3.25 9.49 -12.95
N SER A 25 3.86 10.20 -13.91
CA SER A 25 3.19 11.29 -14.63
C SER A 25 2.00 10.80 -15.47
N ILE A 26 2.16 9.66 -16.15
CA ILE A 26 1.05 9.02 -16.88
C ILE A 26 -0.09 8.67 -15.92
N ALA A 27 0.25 8.14 -14.74
CA ALA A 27 -0.74 7.79 -13.72
C ALA A 27 -1.56 9.01 -13.28
N SER A 28 -0.89 10.12 -12.98
CA SER A 28 -1.55 11.39 -12.60
C SER A 28 -2.42 11.97 -13.71
N VAL A 29 -1.96 11.90 -14.97
CA VAL A 29 -2.76 12.33 -16.13
C VAL A 29 -4.00 11.46 -16.30
N ALA A 30 -3.87 10.13 -16.17
CA ALA A 30 -5.00 9.22 -16.28
C ALA A 30 -6.03 9.44 -15.18
N ASP A 31 -5.58 9.56 -13.92
CA ASP A 31 -6.44 9.82 -12.77
C ASP A 31 -7.22 11.14 -12.93
N THR A 32 -6.58 12.19 -13.44
CA THR A 32 -7.25 13.48 -13.69
C THR A 32 -8.17 13.46 -14.92
N ALA A 33 -7.82 12.68 -15.95
CA ALA A 33 -8.57 12.61 -17.20
C ALA A 33 -9.83 11.72 -17.09
N GLU A 34 -9.84 10.77 -16.15
CA GLU A 34 -10.93 9.82 -15.93
C GLU A 34 -11.33 9.12 -17.25
N GLU A 35 -12.62 9.13 -17.60
CA GLU A 35 -13.18 8.54 -18.81
C GLU A 35 -12.55 9.08 -20.12
N LYS A 36 -11.96 10.28 -20.09
CA LYS A 36 -11.27 10.87 -21.25
C LYS A 36 -9.95 10.16 -21.55
N PHE A 37 -9.46 9.31 -20.64
CA PHE A 37 -8.26 8.52 -20.85
C PHE A 37 -8.51 7.25 -21.70
N VAL A 38 -9.78 6.83 -21.86
CA VAL A 38 -10.17 5.59 -22.60
C VAL A 38 -9.50 5.47 -23.98
N PRO A 39 -9.41 6.52 -24.83
CA PRO A 39 -8.78 6.43 -26.15
C PRO A 39 -7.27 6.12 -26.11
N TYR A 40 -6.61 6.37 -24.97
CA TYR A 40 -5.16 6.19 -24.81
C TYR A 40 -4.81 4.89 -24.09
N TYR A 41 -5.80 4.15 -23.58
CA TYR A 41 -5.57 2.92 -22.82
C TYR A 41 -4.70 1.90 -23.57
N ASP A 42 -5.05 1.63 -24.84
CA ASP A 42 -4.38 0.61 -25.65
C ASP A 42 -2.95 1.01 -26.05
N LEU A 43 -2.61 2.30 -25.94
CA LEU A 43 -1.26 2.82 -26.17
C LEU A 43 -0.31 2.48 -25.02
N PHE A 44 -0.80 2.54 -23.77
CA PHE A 44 0.04 2.42 -22.58
C PHE A 44 -0.01 1.03 -21.93
N MET A 45 -1.19 0.41 -21.84
CA MET A 45 -1.39 -0.80 -21.03
C MET A 45 -0.45 -1.96 -21.40
N PRO A 46 -0.20 -2.28 -22.69
CA PRO A 46 0.73 -3.37 -23.04
C PRO A 46 2.15 -3.13 -22.53
N SER A 47 2.65 -1.90 -22.68
CA SER A 47 4.00 -1.50 -22.24
C SER A 47 4.13 -1.53 -20.72
N LEU A 48 3.10 -1.07 -20.00
CA LEU A 48 3.10 -1.09 -18.53
C LEU A 48 3.10 -2.52 -17.98
N LYS A 49 2.28 -3.43 -18.54
CA LYS A 49 2.32 -4.86 -18.17
C LYS A 49 3.71 -5.46 -18.41
N HIS A 50 4.31 -5.16 -19.56
CA HIS A 50 5.66 -5.62 -19.88
C HIS A 50 6.71 -5.14 -18.88
N ILE A 51 6.62 -3.88 -18.41
CA ILE A 51 7.52 -3.37 -17.36
C ILE A 51 7.37 -4.19 -16.08
N VAL A 52 6.14 -4.45 -15.60
CA VAL A 52 5.91 -5.22 -14.38
C VAL A 52 6.44 -6.66 -14.49
N GLU A 53 6.25 -7.29 -15.65
CA GLU A 53 6.75 -8.64 -15.92
C GLU A 53 8.27 -8.77 -15.87
N ASN A 54 8.99 -7.71 -16.28
CA ASN A 54 10.44 -7.74 -16.44
C ASN A 54 11.20 -7.06 -15.29
N ALA A 55 10.55 -6.18 -14.52
CA ALA A 55 11.12 -5.46 -13.39
C ALA A 55 11.20 -6.32 -12.11
N VAL A 56 11.83 -7.50 -12.20
CA VAL A 56 11.88 -8.48 -11.10
C VAL A 56 13.10 -8.31 -10.18
N GLN A 57 14.12 -7.59 -10.61
CA GLN A 57 15.33 -7.36 -9.80
C GLN A 57 15.03 -6.42 -8.63
N LYS A 58 15.77 -6.58 -7.52
CA LYS A 58 15.59 -5.77 -6.30
C LYS A 58 15.70 -4.27 -6.58
N GLU A 59 16.63 -3.89 -7.46
CA GLU A 59 16.88 -2.49 -7.81
C GLU A 59 15.72 -1.87 -8.59
N LEU A 60 14.80 -2.67 -9.15
CA LEU A 60 13.64 -2.19 -9.92
C LEU A 60 12.32 -2.28 -9.14
N ARG A 61 12.33 -2.65 -7.85
CA ARG A 61 11.11 -2.75 -7.03
C ARG A 61 10.29 -1.47 -6.99
N LEU A 62 10.95 -0.32 -6.86
CA LEU A 62 10.27 0.99 -6.89
C LEU A 62 9.60 1.27 -8.24
N LEU A 63 10.31 1.02 -9.35
CA LEU A 63 9.74 1.13 -10.70
C LEU A 63 8.54 0.19 -10.88
N ARG A 64 8.65 -1.06 -10.41
CA ARG A 64 7.56 -2.03 -10.45
C ARG A 64 6.35 -1.55 -9.65
N GLY A 65 6.55 -1.05 -8.42
CA GLY A 65 5.50 -0.47 -7.58
C GLY A 65 4.78 0.69 -8.25
N LYS A 66 5.53 1.68 -8.77
CA LYS A 66 4.97 2.83 -9.52
C LYS A 66 4.22 2.41 -10.77
N THR A 67 4.69 1.36 -11.47
CA THR A 67 4.03 0.83 -12.66
C THR A 67 2.72 0.12 -12.31
N ILE A 68 2.71 -0.66 -11.23
CA ILE A 68 1.48 -1.28 -10.70
C ILE A 68 0.47 -0.21 -10.30
N GLU A 69 0.92 0.86 -9.64
CA GLU A 69 0.06 2.01 -9.35
C GLU A 69 -0.50 2.64 -10.62
N CYS A 70 0.34 2.92 -11.62
CA CYS A 70 -0.08 3.49 -12.90
C CYS A 70 -1.15 2.62 -13.59
N ILE A 71 -0.94 1.30 -13.68
CA ILE A 71 -1.91 0.36 -14.23
C ILE A 71 -3.23 0.43 -13.47
N SER A 72 -3.18 0.46 -12.13
CA SER A 72 -4.38 0.50 -11.29
C SER A 72 -5.16 1.81 -11.38
N LEU A 73 -4.47 2.95 -11.53
CA LEU A 73 -5.10 4.26 -11.73
C LEU A 73 -5.70 4.39 -13.12
N ILE A 74 -5.01 3.92 -14.15
CA ILE A 74 -5.56 3.84 -15.51
C ILE A 74 -6.82 2.96 -15.51
N GLY A 75 -6.77 1.78 -14.90
CA GLY A 75 -7.92 0.88 -14.80
C GLY A 75 -9.11 1.52 -14.10
N LEU A 76 -8.87 2.32 -13.06
CA LEU A 76 -9.90 3.06 -12.35
C LEU A 76 -10.50 4.18 -13.21
N ALA A 77 -9.66 4.94 -13.91
CA ALA A 77 -10.05 6.05 -14.77
C ALA A 77 -10.91 5.59 -15.96
N VAL A 78 -10.53 4.49 -16.62
CA VAL A 78 -11.25 3.99 -17.81
C VAL A 78 -12.47 3.14 -17.47
N GLY A 79 -12.60 2.72 -16.22
CA GLY A 79 -13.69 1.90 -15.72
C GLY A 79 -13.59 0.41 -16.07
N LYS A 80 -14.46 -0.37 -15.42
CA LYS A 80 -14.47 -1.84 -15.45
C LYS A 80 -14.51 -2.41 -16.86
N ASP A 81 -15.43 -1.97 -17.70
CA ASP A 81 -15.67 -2.57 -19.02
C ASP A 81 -14.43 -2.50 -19.92
N LYS A 82 -13.71 -1.37 -19.89
CA LYS A 82 -12.48 -1.21 -20.67
C LYS A 82 -11.30 -1.98 -20.06
N PHE A 83 -11.23 -2.09 -18.73
CA PHE A 83 -10.15 -2.78 -18.03
C PHE A 83 -10.28 -4.31 -18.00
N MET A 84 -11.51 -4.85 -18.02
CA MET A 84 -11.75 -6.30 -17.85
C MET A 84 -10.96 -7.24 -18.76
N PRO A 85 -10.73 -6.92 -20.05
CA PRO A 85 -9.92 -7.78 -20.92
C PRO A 85 -8.51 -8.04 -20.40
N ASP A 86 -7.92 -7.09 -19.67
CA ASP A 86 -6.58 -7.19 -19.09
C ASP A 86 -6.59 -7.57 -17.62
N ALA A 87 -7.73 -7.47 -16.94
CA ALA A 87 -7.84 -7.66 -15.49
C ALA A 87 -7.20 -8.97 -15.03
N SER A 88 -7.52 -10.10 -15.67
CA SER A 88 -6.94 -11.39 -15.26
C SER A 88 -5.42 -11.41 -15.33
N ALA A 89 -4.83 -10.83 -16.37
CA ALA A 89 -3.37 -10.77 -16.53
C ALA A 89 -2.75 -9.85 -15.47
N VAL A 90 -3.35 -8.68 -15.25
CA VAL A 90 -2.89 -7.73 -14.23
C VAL A 90 -2.99 -8.34 -12.83
N MET A 91 -4.09 -9.03 -12.50
CA MET A 91 -4.26 -9.69 -11.21
C MET A 91 -3.22 -10.80 -10.99
N GLN A 92 -2.85 -11.55 -12.04
CA GLN A 92 -1.77 -12.52 -11.95
C GLN A 92 -0.41 -11.85 -11.68
N LEU A 93 -0.13 -10.69 -12.29
CA LEU A 93 1.07 -9.92 -12.00
C LEU A 93 1.09 -9.44 -10.55
N LEU A 94 -0.04 -8.95 -10.03
CA LEU A 94 -0.14 -8.55 -8.62
C LEU A 94 0.07 -9.74 -7.69
N LEU A 95 -0.54 -10.89 -7.96
CA LEU A 95 -0.39 -12.11 -7.14
C LEU A 95 1.04 -12.67 -7.16
N LYS A 96 1.69 -12.68 -8.33
CA LYS A 96 3.09 -13.10 -8.45
C LYS A 96 3.98 -12.16 -7.66
N THR A 97 3.77 -10.86 -7.83
CA THR A 97 4.48 -9.84 -7.06
C THR A 97 4.25 -10.05 -5.57
N GLN A 98 3.00 -10.28 -5.13
CA GLN A 98 2.56 -10.57 -3.75
C GLN A 98 3.22 -11.83 -3.16
N THR A 99 3.40 -12.88 -3.95
CA THR A 99 4.01 -14.13 -3.47
C THR A 99 5.49 -13.92 -3.16
N ASP A 100 6.17 -13.09 -3.96
CA ASP A 100 7.52 -12.62 -3.68
C ASP A 100 7.58 -11.70 -2.43
N PHE A 101 6.45 -11.20 -1.89
CA PHE A 101 6.40 -10.37 -0.65
C PHE A 101 6.77 -11.13 0.60
N ASN A 102 6.56 -12.44 0.64
CA ASN A 102 6.89 -13.22 1.84
C ASN A 102 8.41 -13.25 2.12
N ASP A 103 9.22 -12.80 1.14
CA ASP A 103 10.68 -12.65 1.22
C ASP A 103 11.14 -11.17 1.27
N LEU A 104 10.23 -10.22 1.45
CA LEU A 104 10.56 -8.78 1.57
C LEU A 104 10.78 -8.38 3.04
N GLU A 105 11.67 -7.40 3.24
CA GLU A 105 11.86 -6.73 4.52
C GLU A 105 10.63 -5.86 4.82
N ASP A 106 10.29 -5.68 6.11
CA ASP A 106 9.06 -5.01 6.55
C ASP A 106 8.97 -3.53 6.10
N ASP A 107 10.08 -2.92 5.67
CA ASP A 107 10.20 -1.53 5.22
C ASP A 107 10.32 -1.36 3.69
N ASP A 108 10.08 -2.42 2.90
CA ASP A 108 10.21 -2.32 1.44
C ASP A 108 9.18 -1.33 0.85
N PRO A 109 9.62 -0.30 0.11
CA PRO A 109 8.74 0.76 -0.39
C PRO A 109 7.68 0.24 -1.38
N GLN A 110 7.80 -0.98 -1.89
CA GLN A 110 6.82 -1.59 -2.78
C GLN A 110 5.50 -1.97 -2.06
N ILE A 111 5.52 -2.14 -0.73
CA ILE A 111 4.36 -2.56 0.07
C ILE A 111 3.19 -1.59 -0.07
N SER A 112 3.43 -0.28 0.09
CA SER A 112 2.39 0.75 0.02
C SER A 112 1.71 0.82 -1.36
N TYR A 113 2.49 0.67 -2.44
CA TYR A 113 1.95 0.63 -3.81
C TYR A 113 1.04 -0.58 -4.03
N MET A 114 1.41 -1.76 -3.50
CA MET A 114 0.60 -2.97 -3.65
C MET A 114 -0.71 -2.87 -2.89
N ILE A 115 -0.66 -2.44 -1.64
CA ILE A 115 -1.84 -2.20 -0.78
C ILE A 115 -2.83 -1.27 -1.52
N SER A 116 -2.35 -0.13 -2.02
CA SER A 116 -3.17 0.81 -2.78
C SER A 116 -3.72 0.22 -4.08
N ALA A 117 -2.89 -0.52 -4.83
CA ALA A 117 -3.32 -1.14 -6.07
C ALA A 117 -4.40 -2.21 -5.85
N TRP A 118 -4.28 -3.03 -4.82
CA TRP A 118 -5.30 -4.02 -4.44
C TRP A 118 -6.64 -3.36 -4.08
N ALA A 119 -6.62 -2.20 -3.43
CA ALA A 119 -7.84 -1.43 -3.13
C ALA A 119 -8.50 -0.93 -4.42
N ARG A 120 -7.72 -0.36 -5.35
CA ARG A 120 -8.23 0.08 -6.65
C ARG A 120 -8.76 -1.09 -7.48
N MET A 121 -8.08 -2.24 -7.47
CA MET A 121 -8.56 -3.45 -8.15
C MET A 121 -9.89 -3.95 -7.58
N CYS A 122 -10.07 -3.91 -6.26
CA CYS A 122 -11.36 -4.25 -5.65
C CYS A 122 -12.47 -3.32 -6.12
N LYS A 123 -12.21 -2.00 -6.16
CA LYS A 123 -13.17 -1.01 -6.65
C LYS A 123 -13.50 -1.17 -8.14
N ILE A 124 -12.52 -1.49 -8.98
CA ILE A 124 -12.71 -1.71 -10.42
C ILE A 124 -13.50 -3.00 -10.68
N LEU A 125 -13.11 -4.10 -10.05
CA LEU A 125 -13.66 -5.42 -10.34
C LEU A 125 -15.01 -5.65 -9.64
N GLY A 126 -15.22 -5.08 -8.45
CA GLY A 126 -16.41 -5.32 -7.64
C GLY A 126 -16.51 -6.79 -7.24
N LYS A 127 -17.65 -7.43 -7.52
CA LYS A 127 -17.92 -8.83 -7.09
C LYS A 127 -16.89 -9.83 -7.60
N GLU A 128 -16.33 -9.61 -8.78
CA GLU A 128 -15.32 -10.48 -9.40
C GLU A 128 -13.99 -10.46 -8.64
N PHE A 129 -13.79 -9.49 -7.73
CA PHE A 129 -12.64 -9.46 -6.82
C PHE A 129 -12.70 -10.53 -5.72
N GLN A 130 -13.89 -11.05 -5.39
CA GLN A 130 -14.08 -11.97 -4.25
C GLN A 130 -13.17 -13.19 -4.30
N GLN A 131 -12.89 -13.72 -5.50
CA GLN A 131 -11.99 -14.87 -5.69
C GLN A 131 -10.56 -14.64 -5.18
N TYR A 132 -10.14 -13.37 -5.02
CA TYR A 132 -8.80 -13.00 -4.56
C TYR A 132 -8.73 -12.74 -3.05
N LEU A 133 -9.88 -12.61 -2.35
CA LEU A 133 -9.93 -12.38 -0.91
C LEU A 133 -9.13 -13.40 -0.08
N PRO A 134 -9.15 -14.72 -0.39
CA PRO A 134 -8.38 -15.69 0.39
C PRO A 134 -6.88 -15.42 0.39
N VAL A 135 -6.35 -14.79 -0.65
CA VAL A 135 -4.92 -14.47 -0.77
C VAL A 135 -4.58 -13.15 -0.08
N VAL A 136 -5.42 -12.13 -0.23
CA VAL A 136 -5.10 -10.77 0.27
C VAL A 136 -5.47 -10.56 1.74
N MET A 137 -6.48 -11.27 2.25
CA MET A 137 -7.00 -11.02 3.60
C MET A 137 -6.00 -11.40 4.70
N GLY A 138 -5.23 -12.48 4.54
CA GLY A 138 -4.27 -12.93 5.55
C GLY A 138 -3.20 -11.87 5.85
N PRO A 139 -2.40 -11.43 4.85
CA PRO A 139 -1.43 -10.37 5.01
C PRO A 139 -2.06 -9.06 5.51
N LEU A 140 -3.22 -8.69 4.96
CA LEU A 140 -3.90 -7.45 5.33
C LEU A 140 -4.30 -7.43 6.81
N MET A 141 -4.87 -8.54 7.32
CA MET A 141 -5.24 -8.68 8.72
C MET A 141 -4.01 -8.67 9.65
N LYS A 142 -2.87 -9.23 9.22
CA LYS A 142 -1.61 -9.18 9.97
C LYS A 142 -1.15 -7.73 10.16
N THR A 143 -1.08 -6.95 9.07
CA THR A 143 -0.67 -5.54 9.12
C THR A 143 -1.66 -4.70 9.93
N ALA A 144 -2.97 -4.87 9.71
CA ALA A 144 -3.99 -4.16 10.48
C ALA A 144 -3.98 -4.53 11.97
N SER A 145 -3.37 -5.66 12.36
CA SER A 145 -3.25 -6.12 13.76
C SER A 145 -1.93 -5.70 14.43
N ILE A 146 -1.05 -4.95 13.76
CA ILE A 146 0.18 -4.42 14.37
C ILE A 146 -0.18 -3.66 15.67
N LYS A 147 0.55 -3.96 16.74
CA LYS A 147 0.43 -3.26 18.02
C LYS A 147 1.66 -2.35 18.16
N PRO A 148 1.48 -1.04 18.35
CA PRO A 148 2.62 -0.17 18.63
C PRO A 148 3.29 -0.59 19.93
N GLU A 149 4.61 -0.45 19.95
CA GLU A 149 5.37 -0.53 21.18
C GLU A 149 5.17 0.77 21.95
N VAL A 150 4.88 0.66 23.25
CA VAL A 150 4.67 1.81 24.13
C VAL A 150 5.55 1.68 25.36
N ALA A 151 6.12 2.79 25.79
CA ALA A 151 6.99 2.86 26.95
C ALA A 151 6.55 4.00 27.87
N LEU A 152 6.64 3.76 29.18
CA LEU A 152 6.53 4.80 30.21
C LEU A 152 7.90 4.95 30.83
N LEU A 153 8.48 6.13 30.73
CA LEU A 153 9.85 6.43 31.13
C LEU A 153 9.88 7.66 32.02
N ASP A 154 10.87 7.72 32.89
CA ASP A 154 11.21 8.98 33.53
C ASP A 154 11.91 9.91 32.51
N THR A 155 11.81 11.22 32.71
CA THR A 155 12.27 12.21 31.70
C THR A 155 13.78 12.09 31.43
N GLN A 156 14.55 11.59 32.40
CA GLN A 156 15.99 11.35 32.26
C GLN A 156 16.31 10.10 31.43
N ASP A 157 15.43 9.09 31.46
CA ASP A 157 15.58 7.86 30.67
C ASP A 157 15.15 8.08 29.21
N MET A 158 14.29 9.07 28.95
CA MET A 158 13.94 9.51 27.59
C MET A 158 15.17 9.99 26.82
N GLU A 159 16.06 10.78 27.44
CA GLU A 159 17.27 11.32 26.80
C GLU A 159 18.26 10.22 26.35
N ASN A 160 18.13 9.01 26.91
CA ASN A 160 18.95 7.84 26.56
C ASN A 160 18.37 7.01 25.41
N MET A 161 17.13 7.26 24.98
CA MET A 161 16.51 6.64 23.82
C MET A 161 16.72 7.53 22.59
N SER A 162 17.30 6.97 21.53
CA SER A 162 17.58 7.75 20.32
C SER A 162 16.29 8.06 19.56
N GLU A 163 16.12 9.31 19.11
CA GLU A 163 15.07 9.67 18.14
C GLU A 163 15.20 8.88 16.82
N ASP A 164 16.40 8.36 16.53
CA ASP A 164 16.74 7.59 15.32
C ASP A 164 16.10 6.18 15.30
N ASP A 165 15.57 5.70 16.44
CA ASP A 165 14.89 4.40 16.56
C ASP A 165 13.37 4.46 16.27
N GLY A 166 12.85 5.61 15.82
CA GLY A 166 11.44 5.79 15.45
C GLY A 166 10.48 5.87 16.64
N TRP A 167 10.97 6.41 17.77
CA TRP A 167 10.18 6.69 18.96
C TRP A 167 9.76 8.15 19.01
N GLU A 168 8.49 8.39 19.30
CA GLU A 168 7.96 9.71 19.62
C GLU A 168 7.51 9.75 21.08
N PHE A 169 7.80 10.85 21.78
CA PHE A 169 7.53 10.98 23.21
C PHE A 169 6.59 12.15 23.51
N VAL A 170 5.68 11.93 24.45
CA VAL A 170 4.81 12.96 25.02
C VAL A 170 5.07 13.04 26.52
N ASN A 171 5.41 14.23 27.02
CA ASN A 171 5.60 14.46 28.45
C ASN A 171 4.24 14.53 29.15
N LEU A 172 4.05 13.71 30.18
CA LEU A 172 2.79 13.60 30.93
C LEU A 172 2.76 14.49 32.19
N GLY A 173 3.87 15.16 32.52
CA GLY A 173 4.07 15.82 33.82
C GLY A 173 4.69 14.88 34.85
N ASP A 174 5.00 15.40 36.05
CA ASP A 174 5.58 14.65 37.17
C ASP A 174 6.85 13.85 36.83
N GLN A 175 7.68 14.39 35.94
CA GLN A 175 8.88 13.75 35.40
C GLN A 175 8.64 12.45 34.61
N GLN A 176 7.39 12.16 34.20
CA GLN A 176 7.05 11.00 33.38
C GLN A 176 6.84 11.37 31.92
N SER A 177 7.27 10.48 31.04
CA SER A 177 7.13 10.59 29.59
C SER A 177 6.56 9.30 29.02
N PHE A 178 5.62 9.44 28.09
CA PHE A 178 5.03 8.35 27.33
C PHE A 178 5.65 8.28 25.95
N GLY A 179 6.36 7.20 25.66
CA GLY A 179 6.92 6.91 24.36
C GLY A 179 6.02 5.99 23.55
N ILE A 180 5.94 6.24 22.25
CA ILE A 180 5.36 5.33 21.28
C ILE A 180 6.30 5.14 20.10
N LYS A 181 6.48 3.88 19.68
CA LYS A 181 7.18 3.57 18.44
C LYS A 181 6.22 3.74 17.27
N THR A 182 6.50 4.70 16.38
CA THR A 182 5.59 5.08 15.28
C THR A 182 5.77 4.21 14.04
N ALA A 183 6.87 3.45 13.95
CA ALA A 183 7.09 2.47 12.89
C ALA A 183 5.91 1.50 12.75
N GLY A 184 5.37 1.35 11.54
CA GLY A 184 4.26 0.44 11.25
C GLY A 184 2.86 1.04 11.46
N LEU A 185 2.73 2.27 12.02
CA LEU A 185 1.42 2.88 12.25
C LEU A 185 0.74 3.34 10.96
N GLU A 186 1.50 3.86 10.00
CA GLU A 186 0.98 4.29 8.70
C GLU A 186 0.49 3.08 7.88
N GLU A 187 1.26 1.99 7.89
CA GLU A 187 0.89 0.72 7.26
C GLU A 187 -0.36 0.12 7.90
N LYS A 188 -0.46 0.18 9.24
CA LYS A 188 -1.66 -0.23 9.97
C LYS A 188 -2.87 0.60 9.57
N ALA A 189 -2.74 1.92 9.49
CA ALA A 189 -3.82 2.81 9.05
C ALA A 189 -4.29 2.47 7.64
N THR A 190 -3.34 2.32 6.72
CA THR A 190 -3.63 1.95 5.33
C THR A 190 -4.31 0.59 5.23
N ALA A 191 -3.85 -0.41 6.00
CA ALA A 191 -4.45 -1.73 6.05
C ALA A 191 -5.90 -1.68 6.59
N CYS A 192 -6.15 -0.87 7.61
CA CYS A 192 -7.50 -0.67 8.12
C CYS A 192 -8.41 0.01 7.07
N GLN A 193 -7.89 0.99 6.34
CA GLN A 193 -8.63 1.66 5.27
C GLN A 193 -9.02 0.70 4.14
N MET A 194 -8.14 -0.24 3.79
CA MET A 194 -8.44 -1.30 2.83
C MET A 194 -9.56 -2.23 3.29
N LEU A 195 -9.57 -2.62 4.58
CA LEU A 195 -10.66 -3.44 5.12
C LEU A 195 -12.02 -2.73 5.00
N VAL A 196 -12.06 -1.41 5.23
CA VAL A 196 -13.25 -0.57 4.98
C VAL A 196 -13.63 -0.62 3.49
N CYS A 197 -12.65 -0.46 2.60
CA CYS A 197 -12.88 -0.48 1.14
C CYS A 197 -13.50 -1.82 0.72
N TYR A 198 -12.92 -2.94 1.14
CA TYR A 198 -13.43 -4.27 0.81
C TYR A 198 -14.85 -4.51 1.35
N ALA A 199 -15.12 -4.11 2.59
CA ALA A 199 -16.47 -4.20 3.15
C ALA A 199 -17.49 -3.39 2.33
N LYS A 200 -17.14 -2.16 1.93
CA LYS A 200 -18.02 -1.27 1.16
C LYS A 200 -18.28 -1.76 -0.26
N GLU A 201 -17.24 -2.18 -0.97
CA GLU A 201 -17.32 -2.57 -2.37
C GLU A 201 -17.92 -3.97 -2.55
N LEU A 202 -17.60 -4.91 -1.64
CA LEU A 202 -17.98 -6.32 -1.80
C LEU A 202 -19.31 -6.67 -1.11
N LYS A 203 -19.72 -5.90 -0.10
CA LYS A 203 -20.97 -6.08 0.65
C LYS A 203 -21.16 -7.53 1.11
N GLU A 204 -22.18 -8.23 0.62
CA GLU A 204 -22.47 -9.64 0.91
C GLU A 204 -21.26 -10.57 0.62
N GLY A 205 -20.39 -10.20 -0.31
CA GLY A 205 -19.15 -10.91 -0.59
C GLY A 205 -18.09 -10.87 0.50
N PHE A 206 -18.27 -10.02 1.52
CA PHE A 206 -17.34 -9.85 2.63
C PHE A 206 -17.80 -10.55 3.93
N VAL A 207 -18.94 -11.26 3.89
CA VAL A 207 -19.58 -11.84 5.08
C VAL A 207 -18.64 -12.81 5.81
N GLU A 208 -17.89 -13.64 5.09
CA GLU A 208 -16.96 -14.62 5.69
C GLU A 208 -15.86 -13.97 6.54
N TYR A 209 -15.52 -12.70 6.27
CA TYR A 209 -14.47 -11.96 6.97
C TYR A 209 -15.04 -10.97 8.00
N THR A 210 -16.35 -10.76 8.02
CA THR A 210 -16.97 -9.69 8.81
C THR A 210 -16.71 -9.85 10.30
N GLU A 211 -16.90 -11.05 10.86
CA GLU A 211 -16.72 -11.27 12.31
C GLU A 211 -15.29 -10.97 12.77
N GLN A 212 -14.28 -11.47 12.04
CA GLN A 212 -12.88 -11.23 12.39
C GLN A 212 -12.48 -9.75 12.24
N VAL A 213 -13.00 -9.06 11.21
CA VAL A 213 -12.71 -7.64 10.97
C VAL A 213 -13.37 -6.78 12.04
N VAL A 214 -14.60 -7.07 12.43
CA VAL A 214 -15.28 -6.34 13.53
C VAL A 214 -14.51 -6.53 14.85
N LYS A 215 -14.09 -7.75 15.18
CA LYS A 215 -13.27 -8.02 16.37
C LYS A 215 -11.95 -7.23 16.37
N LEU A 216 -11.37 -7.00 15.19
CA LEU A 216 -10.16 -6.20 15.02
C LEU A 216 -10.45 -4.69 15.13
N MET A 217 -11.49 -4.20 14.45
CA MET A 217 -11.78 -2.77 14.32
C MET A 217 -12.40 -2.14 15.58
N VAL A 218 -13.23 -2.87 16.33
CA VAL A 218 -13.91 -2.33 17.52
C VAL A 218 -12.93 -1.77 18.57
N PRO A 219 -11.83 -2.48 18.93
CA PRO A 219 -10.80 -1.91 19.81
C PRO A 219 -10.12 -0.66 19.24
N LEU A 220 -10.03 -0.51 17.91
CA LEU A 220 -9.36 0.62 17.27
C LEU A 220 -10.13 1.94 17.42
N LEU A 221 -11.42 1.90 17.78
CA LEU A 221 -12.19 3.08 18.19
C LEU A 221 -11.62 3.80 19.43
N LYS A 222 -10.72 3.13 20.16
CA LYS A 222 -10.01 3.68 21.32
C LYS A 222 -8.51 3.80 21.07
N PHE A 223 -8.10 3.75 19.80
CA PHE A 223 -6.70 3.89 19.41
C PHE A 223 -6.38 5.37 19.22
N TYR A 224 -5.95 6.02 20.30
CA TYR A 224 -5.67 7.46 20.33
C TYR A 224 -4.30 7.85 19.74
N PHE A 225 -3.56 6.89 19.20
CA PHE A 225 -2.18 7.10 18.76
C PHE A 225 -2.06 7.49 17.27
N HIS A 226 -3.15 7.41 16.51
CA HIS A 226 -3.17 7.82 15.10
C HIS A 226 -4.60 8.17 14.67
N ASP A 227 -4.84 9.43 14.31
CA ASP A 227 -6.18 9.96 14.04
C ASP A 227 -6.90 9.20 12.91
N ASP A 228 -6.19 8.85 11.84
CA ASP A 228 -6.79 8.08 10.73
C ASP A 228 -7.30 6.71 11.19
N ILE A 229 -6.60 6.02 12.10
CA ILE A 229 -7.02 4.71 12.61
C ILE A 229 -8.31 4.85 13.43
N LEU A 230 -8.41 5.90 14.23
CA LEU A 230 -9.61 6.22 15.00
C LEU A 230 -10.81 6.47 14.07
N LEU A 231 -10.62 7.30 13.04
CA LEU A 231 -11.66 7.62 12.05
C LEU A 231 -12.08 6.38 11.25
N ILE A 232 -11.13 5.54 10.85
CA ILE A 232 -11.36 4.31 10.10
C ILE A 232 -12.16 3.28 10.93
N GLY A 233 -11.86 3.15 12.24
CA GLY A 233 -12.65 2.30 13.13
C GLY A 233 -14.12 2.73 13.20
N ALA A 234 -14.40 4.03 13.13
CA ALA A 234 -15.77 4.55 13.13
C ALA A 234 -16.51 4.23 11.82
N LEU A 235 -15.80 4.24 10.68
CA LEU A 235 -16.37 3.95 9.37
C LEU A 235 -16.70 2.47 9.13
N THR A 236 -16.18 1.55 9.95
CA THR A 236 -16.40 0.10 9.83
C THR A 236 -17.49 -0.44 10.75
N THR A 237 -17.95 0.35 11.71
CA THR A 237 -18.97 -0.04 12.69
C THR A 237 -20.37 0.53 12.40
N CYS A 238 -20.48 1.39 11.39
CA CYS A 238 -21.74 1.88 10.82
C CYS A 238 -22.15 1.05 9.61
#